data_AF-A0A0C1MVE9-F1
#
_entry.id   AF-A0A0C1MVE9-F1
#
_cell.length_a   1.000
_cell.length_b   1.000
_cell.length_c   1.000
_cell.angle_alpha   90.00
_cell.angle_beta   90.00
_cell.angle_gamma   90.00
#
_symmetry.space_group_name_H-M   'P 1'
#
loop_
_entity.id
_entity.type
_entity.pdbx_description
1 polymer ?
#
loop_
_entity_poly.entity_id
_entity_poly.type
_entity_poly.pdbx_seq_one_letter_code
_entity_poly.pdbx_strand_id
1 'polypeptide(L)'
;MNMKKFTIPCNFNGVKAPFTVYIGNPDQSHHPLYFQAEWLMKQRGGVIPQEVMDSLEKLKAIADKNGVSFEELCEYALTAALSKPSTDSPQNGDEKK
;
A
#
# COMPACT_ATOMS: atom_id res chain seq x y z
N MET A 1 -12.47 -9.55 -14.92
CA MET A 1 -11.48 -8.64 -14.31
C MET A 1 -11.86 -8.48 -12.86
N ASN A 2 -11.02 -8.91 -11.92
CA ASN A 2 -11.27 -8.73 -10.49
C ASN A 2 -10.66 -7.41 -10.02
N MET A 3 -11.39 -6.71 -9.14
CA MET A 3 -10.94 -5.48 -8.52
C MET A 3 -11.04 -5.63 -7.01
N LYS A 4 -9.93 -5.40 -6.30
CA LYS A 4 -9.82 -5.44 -4.85
C LYS A 4 -9.89 -4.03 -4.29
N LYS A 5 -10.46 -3.89 -3.10
CA LYS A 5 -10.59 -2.60 -2.39
C LYS A 5 -9.73 -2.67 -1.14
N PHE A 6 -8.91 -1.66 -0.93
CA PHE A 6 -8.08 -1.54 0.27
C PHE A 6 -8.30 -0.19 0.91
N THR A 7 -8.45 -0.16 2.22
CA THR A 7 -8.55 1.08 2.99
C THR A 7 -7.21 1.36 3.63
N ILE A 8 -6.61 2.49 3.27
CA ILE A 8 -5.29 2.91 3.75
C ILE A 8 -5.39 4.26 4.47
N PRO A 9 -4.54 4.52 5.49
CA PRO A 9 -4.49 5.82 6.13
C PRO A 9 -3.76 6.83 5.23
N CYS A 10 -4.50 7.77 4.63
CA CYS A 10 -3.93 8.86 3.85
C CYS A 10 -3.74 10.12 4.70
N ASN A 11 -2.78 10.95 4.33
CA ASN A 11 -2.49 12.21 4.99
C ASN A 11 -3.32 13.34 4.35
N PHE A 12 -4.06 14.08 5.17
CA PHE A 12 -4.80 15.28 4.81
C PHE A 12 -4.29 16.42 5.70
N ASN A 13 -3.32 17.20 5.21
CA ASN A 13 -2.73 18.33 5.95
C ASN A 13 -2.25 17.98 7.38
N GLY A 14 -1.58 16.85 7.54
CA GLY A 14 -1.05 16.36 8.83
C GLY A 14 -2.02 15.43 9.58
N VAL A 15 -3.28 15.33 9.16
CA VAL A 15 -4.27 14.43 9.77
C VAL A 15 -4.36 13.14 8.96
N LYS A 16 -4.21 11.98 9.60
CA LYS A 16 -4.42 10.69 8.94
C LYS A 16 -5.91 10.33 8.92
N ALA A 17 -6.47 10.06 7.75
CA ALA A 17 -7.84 9.60 7.59
C ALA A 17 -7.93 8.44 6.58
N PRO A 18 -8.89 7.52 6.74
CA PRO A 18 -9.03 6.37 5.86
C PRO A 18 -9.45 6.78 4.45
N PHE A 19 -8.79 6.21 3.44
CA PHE A 19 -9.15 6.34 2.03
C PHE A 19 -9.14 4.97 1.37
N THR A 20 -10.20 4.68 0.60
CA THR A 20 -10.32 3.43 -0.15
C THR A 20 -9.68 3.57 -1.51
N VAL A 21 -8.65 2.78 -1.76
CA VAL A 21 -8.03 2.58 -3.07
C VAL A 21 -8.55 1.30 -3.71
N TYR A 22 -8.54 1.28 -5.05
CA TYR A 22 -9.00 0.19 -5.88
C TYR A 22 -7.82 -0.38 -6.66
N ILE A 23 -7.59 -1.68 -6.52
CA ILE A 23 -6.52 -2.40 -7.21
C ILE A 23 -7.16 -3.37 -8.19
N GLY A 24 -6.90 -3.16 -9.46
CA GLY A 24 -7.35 -4.05 -10.54
C GLY A 24 -6.19 -4.32 -11.49
N ASN A 25 -6.44 -4.20 -12.79
CA ASN A 25 -5.39 -4.24 -13.81
C ASN A 25 -4.94 -2.80 -14.14
N PRO A 26 -3.89 -2.27 -13.48
CA PRO A 26 -3.40 -0.94 -13.79
C PRO A 26 -2.78 -0.92 -15.20
N ASP A 27 -2.82 0.24 -15.83
CA ASP A 27 -2.05 0.48 -17.04
C ASP A 27 -0.54 0.25 -16.79
N GLN A 28 0.18 -0.22 -17.81
CA GLN A 28 1.60 -0.56 -17.65
C GLN A 28 2.53 0.65 -17.66
N SER A 29 2.05 1.82 -18.12
CA SER A 29 2.90 3.01 -18.26
C SER A 29 2.91 3.91 -17.03
N HIS A 30 2.05 3.65 -16.04
CA HIS A 30 1.92 4.47 -14.84
C HIS A 30 1.97 3.63 -13.56
N HIS A 31 2.26 4.30 -12.44
CA HIS A 31 2.11 3.71 -11.13
C HIS A 31 0.67 3.19 -10.92
N PRO A 32 0.46 2.02 -10.27
CA PRO A 32 -0.88 1.43 -10.10
C PRO A 32 -1.95 2.33 -9.46
N LEU A 33 -1.51 3.27 -8.62
CA LEU A 33 -2.36 4.26 -7.95
C LEU A 33 -2.33 5.66 -8.56
N TYR A 34 -1.62 5.90 -9.67
CA TYR A 34 -1.36 7.25 -10.19
C TYR A 34 -2.63 8.11 -10.29
N PHE A 35 -3.65 7.65 -11.00
CA PHE A 35 -4.90 8.40 -11.17
C PHE A 35 -5.68 8.59 -9.86
N GLN A 36 -5.61 7.63 -8.95
CA GLN A 36 -6.30 7.70 -7.66
C GLN A 36 -5.60 8.68 -6.72
N ALA A 37 -4.27 8.72 -6.73
CA ALA A 37 -3.46 9.68 -5.98
C ALA A 37 -3.68 11.10 -6.52
N GLU A 38 -3.63 11.28 -7.84
CA GLU A 38 -3.93 12.56 -8.50
C GLU A 38 -5.34 13.07 -8.16
N TRP A 39 -6.36 12.19 -8.21
CA TRP A 39 -7.72 12.55 -7.85
C TRP A 39 -7.85 12.91 -6.36
N LEU A 40 -7.24 12.12 -5.47
CA LEU A 40 -7.27 12.35 -4.03
C LEU A 40 -6.67 13.72 -3.67
N MET A 41 -5.54 14.04 -4.27
CA MET A 41 -4.86 15.32 -4.09
C MET A 41 -5.73 16.48 -4.60
N LYS A 42 -6.23 16.39 -5.84
CA LYS A 42 -7.00 17.47 -6.47
C LYS A 42 -8.37 17.71 -5.83
N GLN A 43 -9.07 16.66 -5.42
CA GLN A 43 -10.45 16.76 -4.94
C GLN A 43 -10.57 16.87 -3.43
N ARG A 44 -9.61 16.30 -2.68
CA ARG A 44 -9.70 16.20 -1.23
C ARG A 44 -8.47 16.71 -0.49
N GLY A 45 -7.42 17.16 -1.19
CA GLY A 45 -6.16 17.59 -0.58
C GLY A 45 -5.44 16.45 0.16
N GLY A 46 -5.73 15.20 -0.19
CA GLY A 46 -5.14 14.02 0.45
C GLY A 46 -3.90 13.53 -0.29
N VAL A 47 -2.97 12.95 0.46
CA VAL A 47 -1.74 12.37 -0.04
C VAL A 47 -1.65 10.91 0.42
N ILE A 48 -1.43 10.01 -0.54
CA ILE A 48 -1.15 8.60 -0.25
C ILE A 48 0.28 8.51 0.31
N PRO A 49 0.52 7.82 1.44
CA PRO A 49 1.85 7.68 2.00
C PRO A 49 2.81 7.04 1.00
N GLN A 50 4.05 7.56 0.93
CA GLN A 50 5.07 7.05 0.00
C GLN A 50 5.34 5.56 0.20
N GLU A 51 5.35 5.08 1.45
CA GLU A 51 5.51 3.66 1.78
C GLU A 51 4.47 2.76 1.10
N VAL A 52 3.23 3.24 0.94
CA VAL A 52 2.16 2.49 0.26
C VAL A 52 2.40 2.48 -1.24
N MET A 53 2.80 3.62 -1.82
CA MET A 53 3.15 3.73 -3.24
C MET A 53 4.29 2.76 -3.56
N ASP A 54 5.42 2.86 -2.86
CA ASP A 54 6.60 2.02 -3.07
C ASP A 54 6.30 0.52 -2.90
N SER A 55 5.43 0.17 -1.93
CA SER A 55 5.04 -1.22 -1.71
C SER A 55 4.22 -1.78 -2.87
N LEU A 56 3.29 -0.99 -3.42
CA LEU A 56 2.47 -1.41 -4.55
C LEU A 56 3.29 -1.48 -5.85
N GLU A 57 4.25 -0.58 -6.04
CA GLU A 57 5.18 -0.65 -7.17
C GLU A 57 6.01 -1.95 -7.12
N LYS A 58 6.55 -2.31 -5.95
CA LYS A 58 7.29 -3.57 -5.76
C LYS A 58 6.40 -4.78 -6.02
N LEU A 59 5.18 -4.79 -5.51
CA LEU A 59 4.22 -5.87 -5.75
C LEU A 59 3.87 -5.98 -7.23
N LYS A 60 3.72 -4.86 -7.95
CA LYS A 60 3.46 -4.87 -9.40
C LYS A 60 4.63 -5.47 -10.16
N ALA A 61 5.86 -5.07 -9.84
CA ALA A 61 7.06 -5.64 -10.46
C ALA A 61 7.19 -7.16 -10.21
N ILE A 62 6.85 -7.63 -9.00
CA ILE A 62 6.81 -9.06 -8.68
C ILE A 62 5.71 -9.77 -9.49
N ALA A 63 4.52 -9.17 -9.57
CA ALA A 63 3.42 -9.74 -10.33
C ALA A 63 3.79 -9.93 -11.81
N ASP A 64 4.36 -8.90 -12.43
CA ASP A 64 4.78 -8.91 -13.83
C ASP A 64 5.91 -9.91 -14.08
N LYS A 65 6.91 -9.94 -13.19
CA LYS A 65 8.05 -10.85 -13.31
C LYS A 65 7.65 -12.33 -13.25
N ASN A 66 6.63 -12.66 -12.45
CA ASN A 66 6.21 -14.03 -12.22
C ASN A 66 4.95 -14.42 -13.02
N GLY A 67 4.36 -13.48 -13.76
CA GLY A 67 3.12 -13.73 -14.50
C GLY A 67 1.92 -14.05 -13.60
N VAL A 68 1.87 -13.47 -12.39
CA VAL A 68 0.78 -13.67 -11.43
C VAL A 68 -0.16 -12.47 -11.39
N SER A 69 -1.39 -12.68 -10.91
CA SER A 69 -2.36 -11.60 -10.74
C SER A 69 -1.88 -10.59 -9.69
N PHE A 70 -1.80 -9.32 -10.08
CA PHE A 70 -1.38 -8.24 -9.18
C PHE A 70 -2.38 -8.03 -8.05
N GLU A 71 -3.67 -8.08 -8.35
CA GLU A 71 -4.73 -7.89 -7.36
C GLU A 71 -4.77 -9.03 -6.33
N GLU A 72 -4.54 -10.28 -6.75
CA GLU A 72 -4.44 -11.43 -5.84
C GLU A 72 -3.16 -11.37 -4.99
N LEU A 73 -2.03 -10.97 -5.59
CA LEU A 73 -0.78 -10.80 -4.86
C LEU A 73 -0.90 -9.71 -3.78
N CYS A 74 -1.60 -8.60 -4.05
CA CYS A 74 -1.86 -7.55 -3.07
C CYS A 74 -2.74 -8.05 -1.91
N GLU A 75 -3.81 -8.79 -2.21
CA GLU A 75 -4.70 -9.37 -1.20
C GLU A 75 -3.95 -10.37 -0.31
N TYR A 76 -3.11 -11.22 -0.91
CA TYR A 76 -2.26 -12.16 -0.19
C TYR A 76 -1.29 -11.42 0.74
N ALA A 77 -0.58 -10.41 0.23
CA ALA A 77 0.39 -9.64 1.00
C ALA A 77 -0.25 -8.96 2.22
N LEU A 78 -1.45 -8.40 2.05
CA LEU A 78 -2.20 -7.76 3.13
C LEU A 78 -2.68 -8.78 4.16
N THR A 79 -3.24 -9.91 3.73
CA THR A 79 -3.68 -10.98 4.63
C THR A 79 -2.50 -11.53 5.44
N ALA A 80 -1.34 -11.71 4.79
CA ALA A 80 -0.11 -12.15 5.43
C ALA A 80 0.44 -11.12 6.43
N ALA A 81 0.32 -9.81 6.14
CA ALA A 81 0.71 -8.75 7.06
C ALA A 81 -0.17 -8.70 8.31
N LEU A 82 -1.49 -8.91 8.15
CA LEU A 82 -2.44 -8.95 9.28
C LEU A 82 -2.32 -10.22 10.12
N SER A 83 -1.83 -11.31 9.52
CA SER A 83 -1.68 -12.62 10.20
C SER A 83 -0.35 -12.75 10.95
N LYS A 84 0.59 -11.79 10.82
CA LYS A 84 1.80 -11.74 11.64
C LYS A 84 1.46 -11.07 12.98
N PRO A 85 1.59 -11.77 14.13
CA PRO A 85 1.58 -11.09 15.41
C PRO A 85 2.74 -10.10 15.42
N SER A 86 2.43 -8.82 15.60
CA SER A 86 3.38 -7.72 15.74
C SER A 86 4.37 -8.06 16.86
N THR A 87 5.53 -8.57 16.49
CA THR A 87 6.68 -8.71 17.39
C THR A 87 7.41 -7.38 17.37
N ASP A 88 6.80 -6.37 17.98
CA ASP A 88 7.52 -5.20 18.46
C ASP A 88 8.25 -5.64 19.73
N SER A 89 9.49 -6.12 19.57
CA SER A 89 10.42 -6.26 20.68
C SER A 89 11.33 -5.03 20.64
N PRO A 90 11.28 -4.13 21.64
CA PRO A 90 12.35 -3.16 21.81
C PRO A 90 13.62 -3.90 22.20
N GLN A 91 14.54 -4.06 21.24
CA GLN A 91 15.94 -4.27 21.53
C GLN A 91 16.54 -2.93 21.97
N ASN A 92 16.68 -2.74 23.27
CA ASN A 92 17.82 -1.99 23.79
C ASN A 92 18.22 -2.58 25.14
N GLY A 93 19.12 -3.55 25.11
CA GLY A 93 20.02 -3.79 26.23
C GLY A 93 21.27 -2.96 25.98
N ASP A 94 21.67 -2.15 26.95
CA ASP A 94 23.03 -2.22 27.52
C ASP A 94 23.18 -1.33 28.77
N GLU A 95 23.52 -2.02 29.86
CA GLU A 95 24.53 -1.68 30.87
C GLU A 95 24.44 -0.37 31.69
N LYS A 96 24.27 -0.51 33.02
CA LYS A 96 25.28 -0.01 33.96
C LYS A 96 25.22 -0.68 35.35
N LYS A 97 26.25 -1.49 35.58
CA LYS A 97 27.06 -1.72 36.79
C LYS A 97 26.55 -1.18 38.14
#